data_AF-A0A0G9H3L9-F1
#
_entry.id   AF-A0A0G9H3L9-F1
#
_cell.length_a   1.000
_cell.length_b   1.000
_cell.length_c   1.000
_cell.angle_alpha   90.00
_cell.angle_beta   90.00
_cell.angle_gamma   90.00
#
_symmetry.space_group_name_H-M   'P 1'
#
loop_
_entity.id
_entity.type
_entity.pdbx_description
1 polymer ?
#
loop_
_entity_poly.entity_id
_entity_poly.type
_entity_poly.pdbx_seq_one_letter_code
_entity_poly.pdbx_strand_id
1 'polypeptide(L)'
;MNEENSKHLCAAYPELYGAQFAFACPDSWAPLLHEFSKELLEHIRATGLTVTITDVKEKHKELRICADGTDARADEIIEIAEQSSRHIPAEEYPYLSRLGL
;
A
#
# COMPACT_ATOMS: atom_id res chain seq x y z
N MET A 1 -9.60 5.28 3.21
CA MET A 1 -9.60 3.86 3.59
C MET A 1 -10.35 3.78 4.89
N ASN A 2 -11.17 2.77 5.10
CA ASN A 2 -11.87 2.60 6.35
C ASN A 2 -10.92 2.15 7.47
N GLU A 3 -11.41 2.21 8.71
CA GLU A 3 -10.62 1.88 9.89
C GLU A 3 -10.21 0.40 9.94
N GLU A 4 -11.07 -0.51 9.50
CA GLU A 4 -10.80 -1.97 9.50
C GLU A 4 -9.62 -2.30 8.58
N ASN A 5 -9.72 -1.96 7.29
CA ASN A 5 -8.66 -2.21 6.32
C ASN A 5 -7.35 -1.50 6.71
N SER A 6 -7.43 -0.27 7.23
CA SER A 6 -6.25 0.47 7.70
C SER A 6 -5.56 -0.28 8.86
N LYS A 7 -6.32 -0.78 9.83
CA LYS A 7 -5.79 -1.60 10.94
C LYS A 7 -5.17 -2.90 10.44
N HIS A 8 -5.82 -3.59 9.49
CA HIS A 8 -5.28 -4.81 8.89
C HIS A 8 -3.93 -4.55 8.20
N LEU A 9 -3.83 -3.51 7.37
CA LEU A 9 -2.57 -3.16 6.70
C LEU A 9 -1.46 -2.77 7.68
N CYS A 10 -1.76 -1.96 8.70
CA CYS A 10 -0.77 -1.58 9.73
C CYS A 10 -0.31 -2.79 10.55
N ALA A 11 -1.23 -3.71 10.89
CA ALA A 11 -0.90 -4.91 11.65
C ALA A 11 -0.06 -5.91 10.84
N ALA A 12 -0.34 -6.04 9.53
CA ALA A 12 0.39 -6.94 8.64
C ALA A 12 1.77 -6.39 8.26
N TYR A 13 1.90 -5.07 8.09
CA TYR A 13 3.12 -4.40 7.63
C TYR A 13 3.55 -3.26 8.55
N PRO A 14 3.81 -3.52 9.85
CA PRO A 14 4.19 -2.49 10.80
C PRO A 14 5.54 -1.83 10.48
N GLU A 15 6.40 -2.51 9.72
CA GLU A 15 7.68 -1.98 9.21
C GLU A 15 7.49 -0.85 8.20
N LEU A 16 6.38 -0.85 7.44
CA LEU A 16 6.09 0.18 6.44
C LEU A 16 5.24 1.31 7.00
N TYR A 17 4.25 0.97 7.83
CA TYR A 17 3.18 1.88 8.23
C TYR A 17 3.21 2.26 9.72
N GLY A 18 4.02 1.58 10.53
CA GLY A 18 3.96 1.70 11.98
C GLY A 18 2.67 1.16 12.58
N ALA A 19 2.41 1.53 13.84
CA ALA A 19 1.21 1.09 14.56
C ALA A 19 -0.10 1.71 14.01
N GLN A 20 0.00 2.86 13.36
CA GLN A 20 -1.12 3.56 12.76
C GLN A 20 -0.65 4.41 11.58
N PHE A 21 -1.38 4.32 10.48
CA PHE A 21 -1.14 5.08 9.25
C PHE A 21 -2.44 5.58 8.65
N ALA A 22 -2.43 6.79 8.11
CA ALA A 22 -3.62 7.43 7.52
C ALA A 22 -3.63 7.22 6.00
N PHE A 23 -4.43 6.27 5.53
CA PHE A 23 -4.61 6.00 4.10
C PHE A 23 -5.74 6.87 3.52
N ALA A 24 -5.37 7.92 2.80
CA ALA A 24 -6.29 8.87 2.16
C ALA A 24 -6.74 8.41 0.76
N CYS A 25 -7.11 7.14 0.62
CA CYS A 25 -7.51 6.51 -0.65
C CYS A 25 -8.73 5.58 -0.48
N PRO A 26 -9.44 5.16 -1.55
CA PRO A 26 -10.58 4.25 -1.45
C PRO A 26 -10.26 2.89 -0.82
N ASP A 27 -11.28 2.26 -0.23
CA ASP A 27 -11.19 0.91 0.35
C ASP A 27 -10.97 -0.19 -0.68
N SER A 28 -11.44 0.02 -1.92
CA SER A 28 -11.27 -0.93 -3.01
C SER A 28 -9.80 -1.21 -3.34
N TRP A 29 -8.88 -0.32 -2.92
CA TRP A 29 -7.44 -0.50 -3.09
C TRP A 29 -6.76 -1.25 -1.95
N ALA A 30 -7.47 -1.67 -0.89
CA ALA A 30 -6.88 -2.41 0.21
C ALA A 30 -6.17 -3.72 -0.24
N PRO A 31 -6.74 -4.56 -1.13
CA PRO A 31 -6.04 -5.74 -1.63
C PRO A 31 -4.79 -5.40 -2.46
N LEU A 32 -4.87 -4.35 -3.29
CA LEU A 32 -3.71 -3.86 -4.05
C LEU A 32 -2.59 -3.40 -3.12
N LEU A 33 -2.93 -2.65 -2.07
CA LEU A 33 -1.98 -2.18 -1.07
C LEU A 33 -1.38 -3.33 -0.26
N HIS A 34 -2.14 -4.42 -0.02
CA HIS A 34 -1.61 -5.62 0.63
C HIS A 34 -0.50 -6.26 -0.22
N GLU A 35 -0.77 -6.54 -1.50
CA GLU A 35 0.22 -7.14 -2.41
C GLU A 35 1.45 -6.23 -2.60
N PHE A 36 1.22 -4.93 -2.83
CA PHE A 36 2.29 -3.92 -2.87
C PHE A 36 3.17 -3.96 -1.61
N SER A 37 2.54 -3.96 -0.43
CA SER A 37 3.26 -3.92 0.85
C SER A 37 4.09 -5.18 1.05
N LYS A 38 3.56 -6.34 0.65
CA LYS A 38 4.27 -7.60 0.70
C LYS A 38 5.51 -7.58 -0.18
N GLU A 39 5.36 -7.21 -1.46
CA GLU A 39 6.46 -7.19 -2.42
C GLU A 39 7.54 -6.18 -2.00
N LEU A 40 7.14 -4.97 -1.59
CA LEU A 40 8.07 -3.95 -1.13
C LEU A 40 8.84 -4.41 0.12
N LEU A 41 8.15 -5.04 1.09
CA LEU A 41 8.78 -5.51 2.32
C LEU A 41 9.76 -6.65 2.06
N GLU A 42 9.43 -7.58 1.16
CA GLU A 42 10.33 -8.64 0.72
C GLU A 42 11.62 -8.06 0.12
N HIS A 43 11.49 -7.04 -0.75
CA HIS A 43 12.63 -6.34 -1.35
C HIS A 43 13.49 -5.60 -0.32
N ILE A 44 12.86 -4.83 0.57
CA ILE A 44 13.55 -4.10 1.66
C ILE A 44 14.37 -5.07 2.52
N ARG A 45 13.78 -6.20 2.91
CA ARG A 45 14.46 -7.20 3.74
C ARG A 45 15.62 -7.89 3.01
N ALA A 46 15.47 -8.14 1.71
CA ALA A 46 16.52 -8.76 0.90
C ALA A 46 17.74 -7.84 0.69
N THR A 47 17.51 -6.52 0.63
CA THR A 47 18.53 -5.52 0.32
C THR A 47 19.08 -4.80 1.55
N GLY A 48 18.38 -4.87 2.69
CA GLY A 48 18.70 -4.08 3.88
C GLY A 48 18.43 -2.58 3.71
N LEU A 49 17.60 -2.20 2.72
CA LEU A 49 17.19 -0.81 2.53
C LEU A 49 16.39 -0.29 3.73
N THR A 50 16.42 1.02 3.93
CA THR A 50 15.56 1.68 4.91
C THR A 50 14.60 2.59 4.15
N VAL A 51 13.46 2.04 3.77
CA VAL A 51 12.39 2.78 3.08
C VAL A 51 11.37 3.24 4.09
N THR A 52 10.94 4.50 3.98
CA THR A 52 9.86 5.07 4.81
C THR A 52 8.71 5.48 3.92
N ILE A 53 7.53 4.88 4.09
CA ILE A 53 6.31 5.36 3.43
C ILE A 53 5.82 6.61 4.16
N THR A 54 5.73 7.72 3.45
CA THR A 54 5.36 9.03 4.02
C THR A 54 3.92 9.43 3.74
N ASP A 55 3.34 8.94 2.64
CA ASP A 55 1.97 9.25 2.26
C ASP A 55 1.38 8.17 1.33
N VAL A 56 0.09 7.88 1.49
CA VAL A 56 -0.68 7.00 0.60
C VAL A 56 -2.05 7.64 0.40
N LYS A 57 -2.32 8.12 -0.81
CA LYS A 57 -3.52 8.90 -1.11
C LYS A 57 -4.06 8.68 -2.51
N GLU A 58 -5.32 9.02 -2.70
CA GLU A 58 -5.89 9.22 -4.02
C GLU A 58 -5.48 10.59 -4.59
N LYS A 59 -5.05 10.59 -5.85
CA LYS A 59 -4.81 11.79 -6.64
C LYS A 59 -5.32 11.55 -8.06
N HIS A 60 -6.30 12.34 -8.49
CA HIS A 60 -6.95 12.20 -9.80
C HIS A 60 -7.55 10.81 -10.07
N LYS A 61 -8.15 10.17 -9.07
CA LYS A 61 -8.68 8.79 -9.13
C LYS A 61 -7.60 7.70 -9.28
N GLU A 62 -6.36 8.04 -8.98
CA GLU A 62 -5.22 7.11 -9.03
C GLU A 62 -4.54 7.08 -7.67
N LEU A 63 -3.95 5.94 -7.35
CA LEU A 63 -3.13 5.78 -6.16
C LEU A 63 -1.85 6.59 -6.32
N ARG A 64 -1.47 7.30 -5.26
CA ARG A 64 -0.18 7.97 -5.13
C ARG A 64 0.46 7.52 -3.82
N ILE A 65 1.66 6.96 -3.92
CA ILE A 65 2.49 6.55 -2.79
C ILE A 65 3.74 7.43 -2.77
N CYS A 66 4.00 8.04 -1.62
CA CYS A 66 5.24 8.77 -1.39
C CYS A 66 6.11 7.95 -0.44
N ALA A 67 7.38 7.78 -0.80
CA ALA A 67 8.35 7.05 -0.01
C ALA A 67 9.72 7.73 -0.06
N ASP A 68 10.46 7.66 1.05
CA ASP A 68 11.84 8.10 1.17
C ASP A 68 12.77 6.88 1.29
N GLY A 69 14.01 7.02 0.80
CA GLY A 69 15.04 5.96 0.91
C GLY A 69 14.86 4.81 -0.06
N THR A 70 14.12 5.01 -1.15
CA THR A 70 13.92 4.02 -2.21
C THR A 70 15.15 3.83 -3.09
N ASP A 71 15.26 2.63 -3.64
CA ASP A 71 16.12 2.33 -4.78
C ASP A 71 15.27 2.17 -6.06
N ALA A 72 15.92 1.93 -7.19
CA ALA A 72 15.23 1.81 -8.48
C ALA A 72 14.18 0.69 -8.49
N ARG A 73 14.40 -0.42 -7.76
CA ARG A 73 13.43 -1.51 -7.71
C ARG A 73 12.25 -1.17 -6.80
N ALA A 74 12.48 -0.51 -5.66
CA ALA A 74 11.40 -0.01 -4.82
C ALA A 74 10.54 1.03 -5.57
N ASP A 75 11.15 1.92 -6.34
CA ASP A 75 10.44 2.88 -7.20
C ASP A 75 9.56 2.17 -8.24
N GLU A 76 10.07 1.10 -8.86
CA GLU A 76 9.31 0.29 -9.83
C GLU A 76 8.10 -0.40 -9.16
N ILE A 77 8.28 -0.99 -7.97
CA ILE A 77 7.18 -1.61 -7.21
C ILE A 77 6.08 -0.59 -6.90
N ILE A 78 6.48 0.63 -6.49
CA ILE A 78 5.57 1.73 -6.26
C ILE A 78 4.83 2.10 -7.56
N GLU A 79 5.55 2.28 -8.67
CA GLU A 79 4.95 2.66 -9.95
C GLU A 79 3.93 1.61 -10.44
N ILE A 80 4.25 0.33 -10.32
CA ILE A 80 3.33 -0.77 -10.68
C ILE A 80 2.04 -0.69 -9.86
N ALA A 81 2.14 -0.43 -8.56
CA ALA A 81 0.96 -0.27 -7.70
C ALA A 81 0.13 0.96 -8.09
N GLU A 82 0.78 2.11 -8.32
CA GLU A 82 0.11 3.33 -8.78
C GLU A 82 -0.63 3.10 -10.11
N GLN A 83 0.02 2.46 -11.09
CA GLN A 83 -0.58 2.15 -12.38
C GLN A 83 -1.75 1.15 -12.27
N SER A 84 -1.59 0.11 -11.44
CA SER A 84 -2.62 -0.92 -11.26
C SER A 84 -3.91 -0.36 -10.65
N SER A 85 -3.80 0.65 -9.80
CA SER A 85 -4.96 1.31 -9.18
C SER A 85 -5.96 1.89 -10.18
N ARG A 86 -5.49 2.29 -11.37
CA ARG A 86 -6.31 2.87 -12.46
C ARG A 86 -7.36 1.91 -12.98
N HIS A 87 -7.14 0.61 -12.80
CA HIS A 87 -8.01 -0.45 -13.28
C HIS A 87 -8.98 -0.96 -12.21
N ILE A 88 -8.87 -0.48 -10.98
CA ILE A 88 -9.75 -0.86 -9.88
C ILE A 88 -10.81 0.23 -9.70
N PRO A 89 -12.08 -0.05 -10.01
CA PRO A 89 -13.14 0.92 -9.76
C PRO A 89 -13.23 1.22 -8.26
N ALA A 90 -13.45 2.49 -7.92
CA ALA A 90 -13.64 2.92 -6.53
C ALA A 90 -14.92 2.35 -5.90
N GLU A 91 -15.80 1.72 -6.69
CA GLU A 91 -17.18 1.36 -6.32
C GLU A 91 -17.38 -0.10 -5.88
N GLU A 92 -16.34 -0.94 -5.84
CA GLU A 92 -16.45 -2.33 -5.33
C GLU A 92 -15.66 -2.54 -4.03
N TYR A 93 -16.35 -3.05 -3.00
CA TYR A 93 -15.84 -3.24 -1.64
C TYR A 93 -15.46 -4.71 -1.34
N PRO A 94 -14.20 -5.10 -1.49
CA PRO A 94 -13.66 -6.27 -0.79
C PRO A 94 -13.10 -5.85 0.57
N TYR A 95 -13.64 -6.42 1.65
CA TYR A 95 -12.99 -6.40 2.96
C TYR A 95 -11.83 -7.40 2.94
N LEU A 96 -10.64 -7.01 3.39
CA LEU A 96 -9.49 -7.93 3.49
C LEU A 96 -9.85 -9.17 4.34
N SER A 97 -10.59 -8.97 5.43
CA SER A 97 -11.10 -10.02 6.30
C SER A 97 -11.98 -11.06 5.59
N ARG A 98 -12.66 -10.70 4.49
CA ARG A 98 -13.46 -11.63 3.67
C ARG A 98 -12.64 -12.39 2.63
N LEU A 99 -11.42 -11.95 2.35
CA LEU A 99 -10.49 -12.58 1.42
C LEU A 99 -9.55 -13.58 2.10
N GLY A 100 -9.63 -13.73 3.44
CA GLY A 100 -8.71 -14.56 4.20
C GLY A 100 -7.30 -14.00 4.28
N LEU A 101 -7.15 -12.68 4.07
CA LEU A 101 -5.92 -11.89 4.13
C LEU A 101 -5.85 -11.06 5.41
#